data_AF-A0A1Q7JEN5-F1
#
_entry.id   AF-A0A1Q7JEN5-F1
#
_cell.length_a   1.000
_cell.length_b   1.000
_cell.length_c   1.000
_cell.angle_alpha   90.00
_cell.angle_beta   90.00
_cell.angle_gamma   90.00
#
_symmetry.space_group_name_H-M   'P 1'
#
loop_
_entity.id
_entity.type
_entity.pdbx_description
1 polymer ?
#
loop_
_entity_poly.entity_id
_entity_poly.type
_entity_poly.pdbx_seq_one_letter_code
_entity_poly.pdbx_strand_id
1 'polypeptide(L)' 'MAAGTVLELSLPTRELRVGAGDSLAFFVAVYDEGVETERHPEHRPIELTVPDALFEARNWRA' A
#
# COMPACT_ATOMS: atom_id res chain seq x y z
N MET A 1 -12.72 9.38 24.15
CA MET A 1 -12.07 9.28 22.83
C MET A 1 -11.64 7.84 22.67
N ALA A 2 -12.27 7.06 21.81
CA ALA A 2 -11.73 5.73 21.49
C ALA A 2 -10.48 5.97 20.66
N ALA A 3 -9.31 5.53 21.14
CA ALA A 3 -8.15 5.41 20.28
C ALA A 3 -8.50 4.34 19.24
N GLY A 4 -8.52 4.70 17.96
CA GLY A 4 -8.67 3.71 16.89
C GLY A 4 -7.56 2.65 17.02
N THR A 5 -7.88 1.40 16.72
CA THR A 5 -6.86 0.36 16.62
C THR A 5 -6.05 0.60 15.35
N VAL A 6 -4.73 0.68 15.47
CA VAL A 6 -3.82 0.75 14.31
C VAL A 6 -3.40 -0.67 13.94
N LEU A 7 -3.59 -1.02 12.66
CA LEU A 7 -3.09 -2.26 12.08
C LEU A 7 -1.90 -1.94 11.16
N GLU A 8 -0.73 -2.48 11.48
CA GLU A 8 0.46 -2.39 10.62
C GLU A 8 0.68 -3.74 9.92
N LEU A 9 0.85 -3.70 8.60
CA LEU A 9 1.04 -4.88 7.76
C LEU A 9 2.27 -4.73 6.87
N SER A 10 2.85 -5.85 6.48
CA SER A 10 3.93 -5.90 5.49
C SER A 10 3.70 -7.07 4.55
N LEU A 11 3.88 -6.84 3.24
CA LEU A 11 3.73 -7.83 2.18
C LEU A 11 5.07 -7.98 1.45
N PRO A 12 5.65 -9.19 1.38
CA PRO A 12 6.85 -9.41 0.59
C PRO A 12 6.57 -9.20 -0.90
N THR A 13 7.35 -8.33 -1.55
CA THR A 13 7.20 -8.05 -3.00
C THR A 13 7.39 -9.30 -3.87
N ARG A 14 8.18 -10.27 -3.40
CA ARG A 14 8.36 -11.58 -4.07
C ARG A 14 7.04 -12.33 -4.23
N GLU A 15 6.15 -12.29 -3.24
CA GLU A 15 4.86 -12.96 -3.30
C GLU A 15 3.89 -12.25 -4.24
N LEU A 16 4.04 -10.93 -4.36
CA LEU A 16 3.34 -10.08 -5.32
C LEU A 16 3.91 -10.18 -6.74
N ARG A 17 5.05 -10.86 -6.92
CA ARG A 17 5.76 -11.04 -8.20
C ARG A 17 6.12 -9.72 -8.90
N VAL A 18 6.45 -8.70 -8.11
CA VAL A 18 6.93 -7.40 -8.60
C VAL A 18 8.40 -7.19 -8.22
N GLY A 19 9.15 -6.59 -9.13
CA GLY A 19 10.57 -6.25 -8.99
C GLY A 19 10.81 -4.75 -8.86
N ALA A 20 12.07 -4.37 -8.62
CA ALA A 20 12.47 -2.96 -8.53
C ALA A 20 12.15 -2.20 -9.83
N GLY A 21 11.54 -1.02 -9.70
CA GLY A 21 11.10 -0.21 -10.84
C GLY A 21 9.72 -0.57 -11.41
N ASP A 22 9.13 -1.71 -11.01
CA ASP A 22 7.76 -2.06 -11.41
C ASP A 22 6.75 -1.14 -10.72
N SER A 23 5.61 -0.93 -11.38
CA SER A 23 4.49 -0.19 -10.81
C SER A 23 3.56 -1.12 -10.03
N LEU A 24 3.14 -0.68 -8.86
CA LEU A 24 2.14 -1.34 -8.02
C LEU A 24 0.98 -0.36 -7.77
N ALA A 25 -0.24 -0.86 -7.83
CA ALA A 25 -1.45 -0.13 -7.47
C ALA A 25 -2.29 -0.99 -6.52
N PHE A 26 -2.72 -0.45 -5.39
CA PHE A 26 -3.50 -1.23 -4.41
C PHE A 26 -4.51 -0.39 -3.63
N PHE A 27 -5.43 -1.09 -2.97
CA PHE A 27 -6.39 -0.57 -2.01
C PHE A 27 -6.33 -1.44 -0.75
N VAL A 28 -6.80 -0.91 0.37
CA VAL A 28 -7.06 -1.67 1.60
C VAL A 28 -8.57 -1.70 1.82
N ALA A 29 -9.14 -2.88 2.04
CA ALA A 29 -10.56 -3.04 2.31
C ALA A 29 -10.80 -3.79 3.62
N VAL A 30 -11.78 -3.33 4.39
CA VAL A 30 -12.24 -3.98 5.62
C VAL A 30 -13.48 -4.79 5.31
N TYR A 31 -13.48 -6.06 5.72
CA TYR A 31 -14.62 -6.95 5.60
C TYR A 31 -15.13 -7.32 6.99
N ASP A 32 -16.44 -7.24 7.19
CA ASP A 32 -17.14 -7.76 8.37
C ASP A 32 -18.17 -8.79 7.91
N GLU A 33 -18.12 -10.00 8.49
CA GLU A 33 -18.94 -11.15 8.07
C GLU A 33 -18.98 -11.40 6.55
N GLY A 34 -17.88 -11.10 5.85
CA GLY A 34 -17.74 -11.27 4.40
C GLY A 34 -18.31 -10.11 3.57
N VAL A 35 -18.83 -9.06 4.20
CA VAL A 35 -19.31 -7.84 3.55
C VAL A 35 -18.22 -6.78 3.64
N GLU A 36 -17.88 -6.16 2.50
CA GLU A 36 -16.96 -5.01 2.48
C GLU A 36 -17.65 -3.81 3.15
N THR A 37 -17.09 -3.34 4.26
CA THR A 37 -17.64 -2.22 5.04
C THR A 37 -16.90 -0.91 4.77
N GLU A 38 -15.62 -1.00 4.42
CA GLU A 38 -14.78 0.16 4.12
C GLU A 38 -13.74 -0.19 3.05
N ARG A 39 -13.34 0.81 2.25
CA ARG A 39 -12.20 0.74 1.35
C ARG A 39 -11.42 2.04 1.38
N HIS A 40 -10.10 1.94 1.53
CA HIS A 40 -9.19 3.07 1.52
C HIS A 40 -8.05 2.89 0.49
N PRO A 41 -7.81 3.91 -0.37
CA PRO A 41 -8.64 5.08 -0.62
C PRO A 41 -9.94 4.72 -1.36
N GLU A 42 -10.99 5.52 -1.20
CA GLU A 42 -12.33 5.19 -1.73
C GLU A 42 -12.44 5.22 -3.26
N HIS A 43 -11.62 6.04 -3.93
CA HIS A 43 -11.84 6.37 -5.35
C HIS A 43 -10.68 6.05 -6.29
N ARG A 44 -9.43 6.12 -5.80
CA ARG A 44 -8.24 5.86 -6.61
C ARG A 44 -7.24 5.01 -5.83
N PRO A 45 -6.56 4.05 -6.48
CA PRO A 45 -5.61 3.20 -5.79
C PRO A 45 -4.43 4.04 -5.31
N ILE A 46 -3.75 3.53 -4.29
CA ILE A 46 -2.41 3.99 -3.97
C ILE A 46 -1.50 3.45 -5.07
N GLU A 47 -0.92 4.36 -5.84
CA GLU A 47 0.06 4.04 -6.88
C GLU A 47 1.47 4.30 -6.35
N LEU A 48 2.36 3.33 -6.53
CA LEU A 48 3.77 3.47 -6.21
C LEU A 48 4.65 2.70 -7.19
N THR A 49 5.90 3.12 -7.28
CA THR A 49 6.96 2.35 -7.95
C THR A 49 7.74 1.59 -6.90
N VAL A 50 7.95 0.29 -7.11
CA VAL A 50 8.75 -0.54 -6.21
C VAL A 50 10.17 0.06 -6.13
N PRO A 51 10.67 0.37 -4.92
CA PRO A 51 11.96 1.03 -4.76
C PRO A 51 13.11 0.29 -5.46
N ASP A 52 13.88 1.03 -6.23
CA ASP A 52 15.17 0.61 -6.75
C ASP A 52 16.31 1.31 -6.00
N ALA A 53 17.56 1.05 -6.38
CA ALA A 53 18.73 1.66 -5.77
C ALA A 53 18.77 3.20 -5.90
N LEU A 54 17.97 3.80 -6.79
CA LEU A 54 17.91 5.24 -7.02
C LEU A 54 16.65 5.87 -6.39
N PHE A 55 15.81 5.10 -5.70
CA PHE A 55 14.54 5.55 -5.16
C PHE A 55 14.71 6.74 -4.22
N GLU A 56 15.63 6.66 -3.25
CA GLU A 56 15.87 7.75 -2.30
C GLU A 56 16.32 9.03 -3.01
N ALA A 57 17.25 8.91 -3.96
CA ALA A 57 17.74 10.05 -4.73
C ALA A 57 16.63 10.75 -5.55
N ARG A 58 15.58 10.02 -5.95
CA ARG A 58 14.43 10.58 -6.69
C ARG A 58 13.35 11.17 -5.78
N ASN A 59 13.18 10.63 -4.57
CA ASN A 59 12.04 10.96 -3.70
C ASN A 59 12.39 11.84 -2.50
N TRP A 60 13.66 11.88 -2.09
CA TRP A 60 14.13 12.78 -1.07
C TRP A 60 14.57 14.10 -1.72
N ARG A 61 13.75 15.14 -1.59
CA ARG A 61 14.20 16.53 -1.79
C ARG A 61 14.48 17.14 -0.43
N ALA A 62 15.59 17.88 -0.33
CA ALA A 62 15.96 18.65 0.86
C ALA A 62 14.88 19.68 1.23
#